data_AF-A0A838VI56-F1
#
_entry.id   AF-A0A838VI56-F1
#
_cell.length_a   1.000
_cell.length_b   1.000
_cell.length_c   1.000
_cell.angle_alpha   90.00
_cell.angle_beta   90.00
_cell.angle_gamma   90.00
#
_symmetry.space_group_name_H-M   'P 1'
#
loop_
_entity.id
_entity.type
_entity.pdbx_description
1 polymer ?
#
loop_
_entity_poly.entity_id
_entity_poly.type
_entity_poly.pdbx_seq_one_letter_code
_entity_poly.pdbx_strand_id
1 'polypeptide(L)'
;ILAWAEPLLEGISERSTARWTVLLGLALGVLVSISSVGAGALGVTALLVLYPNLPMNRIAGSDIAHAVPLTLIAGLGHWLIGSVDFTLLWSLLIGSIPGIIIGSVLGARASDNVLRPVLAVTLLVVGGRLLA
;
A
#
# COMPACT_ATOMS: atom_id res chain seq x y z
N ILE A 1 14.84 9.85 -14.99
CA ILE A 1 13.55 9.17 -15.30
C ILE A 1 12.58 10.12 -16.01
N LEU A 2 12.37 11.35 -15.51
CA LEU A 2 11.45 12.32 -16.15
C LEU A 2 11.90 12.82 -17.54
N ALA A 3 13.20 13.03 -17.77
CA ALA A 3 13.72 13.54 -19.06
C ALA A 3 13.58 12.57 -20.26
N TRP A 4 13.35 11.28 -20.01
CA TRP A 4 13.13 10.28 -21.07
C TRP A 4 11.65 10.10 -21.43
N ALA A 5 10.75 10.70 -20.65
CA ALA A 5 9.31 10.61 -20.85
C ALA A 5 8.74 11.83 -21.58
N GLU A 6 9.44 12.97 -21.60
CA GLU A 6 8.98 14.20 -22.28
C GLU A 6 8.62 14.04 -23.77
N PRO A 7 9.40 13.36 -24.62
CA PRO A 7 9.04 13.22 -26.04
C PRO A 7 7.85 12.28 -26.30
N LEU A 8 7.43 11.49 -25.29
CA LEU A 8 6.22 10.67 -25.36
C LEU A 8 4.96 11.44 -24.91
N LEU A 9 5.12 12.58 -24.24
CA LEU A 9 4.02 13.38 -23.69
C LEU A 9 3.57 14.51 -24.64
N GLU A 10 4.37 14.90 -25.63
CA GLU A 10 4.08 15.98 -26.57
C GLU A 10 2.91 15.71 -27.56
N GLY A 11 2.38 14.49 -27.62
CA GLY A 11 1.36 14.09 -28.61
C GLY A 11 -0.03 13.75 -28.08
N ILE A 12 -0.27 13.80 -26.77
CA ILE A 12 -1.49 13.21 -26.19
C ILE A 12 -2.53 14.29 -25.89
N SER A 13 -3.56 14.38 -26.74
CA SER A 13 -4.71 15.26 -26.49
C SER A 13 -5.36 14.98 -25.13
N GLU A 14 -5.80 16.02 -24.41
CA GLU A 14 -6.38 15.92 -23.06
C GLU A 14 -7.49 14.86 -22.94
N ARG A 15 -8.22 14.61 -24.05
CA ARG A 15 -9.30 13.63 -24.15
C ARG A 15 -8.81 12.19 -24.34
N SER A 16 -7.63 12.00 -24.94
CA SER A 16 -6.95 10.70 -25.04
C SER A 16 -6.31 10.31 -23.71
N THR A 17 -5.67 11.27 -23.02
CA THR A 17 -5.07 11.06 -21.70
C THR A 17 -6.11 10.57 -20.69
N ALA A 18 -7.31 11.17 -20.67
CA ALA A 18 -8.39 10.73 -19.79
C ALA A 18 -8.85 9.27 -20.06
N ARG A 19 -8.92 8.84 -21.33
CA ARG A 19 -9.32 7.46 -21.68
C ARG A 19 -8.25 6.45 -21.25
N TRP A 20 -6.97 6.78 -21.44
CA TRP A 20 -5.86 5.95 -20.98
C TRP A 20 -5.79 5.88 -19.46
N THR A 21 -6.05 6.98 -18.74
CA THR A 21 -6.12 6.99 -17.28
C THR A 21 -7.26 6.12 -16.75
N VAL A 22 -8.43 6.15 -17.40
CA VAL A 22 -9.58 5.30 -17.02
C VAL A 22 -9.30 3.82 -17.28
N LEU A 23 -8.73 3.48 -18.45
CA LEU A 23 -8.35 2.10 -18.76
C LEU A 23 -7.28 1.55 -17.82
N LEU A 24 -6.27 2.35 -17.52
CA LEU A 24 -5.22 2.01 -16.56
C LEU A 24 -5.80 1.86 -15.14
N GLY A 25 -6.67 2.78 -14.72
CA GLY A 25 -7.36 2.71 -13.43
C GLY A 25 -8.26 1.48 -13.31
N LEU A 26 -8.95 1.09 -14.38
CA LEU A 26 -9.81 -0.09 -14.41
C LEU A 26 -8.99 -1.39 -14.38
N ALA A 27 -7.92 -1.48 -15.18
CA ALA A 27 -7.01 -2.61 -15.15
C ALA A 27 -6.33 -2.76 -13.78
N LEU A 28 -5.85 -1.66 -13.20
CA LEU A 28 -5.28 -1.63 -11.86
C LEU A 28 -6.32 -2.04 -10.80
N GLY A 29 -7.55 -1.54 -10.89
CA GLY A 29 -8.64 -1.89 -9.96
C GLY A 29 -8.95 -3.39 -9.98
N VAL A 30 -9.05 -4.00 -11.16
CA VAL A 30 -9.25 -5.45 -11.31
C VAL A 30 -8.07 -6.22 -10.70
N LEU A 31 -6.84 -5.81 -10.99
CA LEU A 31 -5.63 -6.44 -10.45
C LEU A 31 -5.58 -6.36 -8.91
N VAL A 32 -6.01 -5.24 -8.34
CA VAL A 32 -6.10 -5.02 -6.89
C VAL A 32 -7.12 -5.93 -6.24
N SER A 33 -8.34 -5.98 -6.81
CA SER A 33 -9.43 -6.78 -6.25
C SER A 33 -9.11 -8.27 -6.22
N ILE A 34 -8.38 -8.78 -7.21
CA ILE A 34 -8.01 -10.19 -7.29
C ILE A 34 -6.82 -10.52 -6.37
N SER A 35 -5.89 -9.58 -6.17
CA SER A 35 -4.65 -9.85 -5.42
C SER A 35 -4.79 -9.77 -3.90
N SER A 36 -5.85 -9.17 -3.35
CA SER A 36 -6.07 -8.90 -1.91
C SER A 36 -5.01 -7.99 -1.25
N VAL A 37 -3.74 -8.10 -1.64
CA VAL A 37 -2.58 -7.27 -1.29
C VAL A 37 -2.62 -5.89 -1.98
N GLY A 38 -3.35 -5.79 -3.09
CA GLY A 38 -3.28 -4.62 -3.98
C GLY A 38 -3.81 -3.31 -3.41
N ALA A 39 -4.70 -3.32 -2.41
CA ALA A 39 -5.29 -2.10 -1.89
C ALA A 39 -4.25 -1.16 -1.27
N GLY A 40 -3.21 -1.72 -0.60
CA GLY A 40 -2.12 -0.94 -0.03
C GLY A 40 -1.15 -0.42 -1.09
N ALA A 41 -0.45 -1.31 -1.81
CA ALA A 41 0.62 -0.89 -2.73
C ALA A 41 0.12 -0.24 -4.03
N LEU A 42 -0.88 -0.84 -4.68
CA LEU A 42 -1.43 -0.31 -5.94
C LEU A 42 -2.42 0.84 -5.66
N GLY A 43 -3.13 0.83 -4.53
CA GLY A 43 -3.95 1.97 -4.10
C GLY A 43 -3.12 3.21 -3.79
N VAL A 44 -1.97 3.05 -3.09
CA VAL A 44 -0.99 4.14 -2.90
C VAL A 44 -0.43 4.62 -4.25
N THR A 45 -0.09 3.69 -5.16
CA THR A 45 0.43 4.05 -6.48
C THR A 45 -0.60 4.83 -7.32
N ALA A 46 -1.87 4.39 -7.32
CA ALA A 46 -2.96 5.09 -7.99
C ALA A 46 -3.22 6.47 -7.37
N LEU A 47 -3.22 6.58 -6.03
CA LEU A 47 -3.39 7.85 -5.33
C LEU A 47 -2.24 8.82 -5.57
N LEU A 48 -1.00 8.34 -5.70
CA LEU A 48 0.16 9.18 -6.04
C LEU A 48 0.15 9.64 -7.50
N VAL A 49 -0.36 8.82 -8.41
CA VAL A 49 -0.57 9.21 -9.81
C VAL A 49 -1.71 10.23 -9.92
N LEU A 50 -2.78 10.08 -9.14
CA LEU A 50 -3.96 10.94 -9.18
C LEU A 50 -3.80 12.23 -8.35
N TYR A 51 -3.01 12.18 -7.27
CA TYR A 51 -2.75 13.29 -6.34
C TYR A 51 -1.26 13.36 -5.94
N PRO A 52 -0.37 13.80 -6.84
CA PRO A 52 1.08 13.77 -6.64
C PRO A 52 1.60 14.64 -5.48
N ASN A 53 0.78 15.58 -4.99
CA ASN A 53 1.14 16.52 -3.92
C ASN A 53 0.68 16.09 -2.51
N LEU A 54 0.06 14.92 -2.34
CA LEU A 54 -0.32 14.42 -1.01
C LEU A 54 0.90 13.77 -0.32
N PRO A 55 1.16 14.10 0.96
CA PRO A 55 2.26 13.49 1.71
C PRO A 55 2.01 11.99 1.90
N MET A 56 3.02 11.17 1.61
CA MET A 56 2.95 9.69 1.64
C MET A 56 2.46 9.16 3.00
N ASN A 57 2.92 9.80 4.08
CA ASN A 57 2.46 9.57 5.45
C ASN A 57 0.93 9.49 5.56
N ARG A 58 0.21 10.45 4.95
CA ARG A 58 -1.25 10.58 5.12
C ARG A 58 -2.01 9.47 4.41
N ILE A 59 -1.48 8.99 3.28
CA ILE A 59 -2.05 7.88 2.51
C ILE A 59 -1.89 6.58 3.31
N ALA A 60 -0.66 6.28 3.77
CA ALA A 60 -0.39 5.10 4.56
C ALA A 60 -1.15 5.10 5.91
N GLY A 61 -1.25 6.26 6.57
CA GLY A 61 -1.99 6.41 7.82
C GLY A 61 -3.50 6.16 7.64
N SER A 62 -4.09 6.63 6.54
CA SER A 62 -5.50 6.40 6.22
C SER A 62 -5.79 4.92 5.95
N ASP A 63 -4.89 4.22 5.25
CA ASP A 63 -5.00 2.78 4.99
C ASP A 63 -4.99 1.98 6.31
N ILE A 64 -4.00 2.24 7.17
CA ILE A 64 -3.90 1.61 8.50
C ILE A 64 -5.15 1.90 9.34
N ALA A 65 -5.64 3.14 9.35
CA ALA A 65 -6.81 3.53 10.13
C ALA A 65 -8.08 2.76 9.73
N HIS A 66 -8.21 2.32 8.48
CA HIS A 66 -9.33 1.49 8.02
C HIS A 66 -9.05 -0.01 8.16
N ALA A 67 -7.80 -0.44 7.96
CA ALA A 67 -7.40 -1.84 8.07
C ALA A 67 -7.51 -2.37 9.51
N VAL A 68 -7.21 -1.55 10.52
CA VAL A 68 -7.25 -1.97 11.93
C VAL A 68 -8.67 -2.34 12.41
N PRO A 69 -9.72 -1.51 12.22
CA PRO A 69 -11.08 -1.91 12.57
C PRO A 69 -11.55 -3.15 11.80
N LEU A 70 -11.21 -3.24 10.51
CA LEU A 70 -11.59 -4.37 9.66
C LEU A 70 -10.97 -5.69 10.17
N THR A 71 -9.67 -5.66 10.46
CA THR A 71 -8.94 -6.82 10.98
C THR A 71 -9.37 -7.18 12.40
N LEU A 72 -9.74 -6.21 13.23
CA LEU A 72 -10.29 -6.47 14.56
C LEU A 72 -11.59 -7.28 14.47
N ILE A 73 -12.52 -6.85 13.61
CA ILE A 73 -13.79 -7.56 13.40
C ILE A 73 -13.53 -8.98 12.87
N ALA A 74 -12.63 -9.13 11.89
CA ALA A 74 -12.25 -10.44 11.36
C ALA A 74 -11.63 -11.36 12.42
N GLY A 75 -10.74 -10.81 13.26
CA GLY A 75 -10.10 -11.52 14.36
C GLY A 75 -11.09 -11.95 15.44
N LEU A 76 -12.04 -11.08 15.82
CA LEU A 76 -13.13 -11.43 16.72
C LEU A 76 -14.01 -12.55 16.14
N GLY A 77 -14.31 -12.50 14.84
CA GLY A 77 -15.01 -13.58 14.15
C GLY A 77 -14.26 -14.91 14.25
N HIS A 78 -12.94 -14.92 14.03
CA HIS A 78 -12.11 -16.12 14.20
C HIS A 78 -12.08 -16.63 15.64
N TRP A 79 -12.05 -15.74 16.62
CA TRP A 79 -12.08 -16.11 18.03
C TRP A 79 -13.40 -16.77 18.42
N LEU A 80 -14.53 -16.25 17.94
CA LEU A 80 -15.86 -16.84 18.16
C LEU A 80 -16.00 -18.23 17.52
N ILE A 81 -15.32 -18.48 16.41
CA ILE A 81 -15.27 -19.80 15.74
C ILE A 81 -14.34 -20.78 16.47
N GLY A 82 -13.53 -20.32 17.43
CA GLY A 82 -12.63 -21.16 18.23
C GLY A 82 -11.37 -21.60 17.50
N SER A 83 -11.05 -21.02 16.33
CA SER A 83 -9.90 -21.39 15.50
C SER A 83 -8.61 -20.62 15.83
N VAL A 84 -8.57 -19.92 16.96
CA VAL A 84 -7.43 -19.06 17.33
C VAL A 84 -6.36 -19.86 18.07
N ASP A 85 -5.17 -19.93 17.45
CA ASP A 85 -3.96 -20.40 18.11
C ASP A 85 -3.34 -19.25 18.93
N PHE A 86 -3.40 -19.38 20.26
CA PHE A 86 -2.88 -18.38 21.18
C PHE A 86 -1.35 -18.30 21.20
N THR A 87 -0.64 -19.38 20.86
CA THR A 87 0.83 -19.37 20.75
C THR A 87 1.26 -18.56 19.54
N LEU A 88 0.59 -18.76 18.39
CA LEU A 88 0.81 -17.94 17.19
C LEU A 88 0.46 -16.47 17.46
N LEU A 89 -0.69 -16.22 18.09
CA LEU A 89 -1.12 -14.87 18.45
C LEU A 89 -0.06 -14.14 19.27
N TRP A 90 0.46 -14.75 20.34
CA TRP A 90 1.50 -14.14 21.17
C TRP A 90 2.80 -13.91 20.40
N SER A 91 3.23 -14.87 19.57
CA SER A 91 4.40 -14.71 18.71
C SER A 91 4.24 -13.53 17.75
N LEU A 92 3.05 -13.35 17.17
CA LEU A 92 2.75 -12.23 16.28
C LEU A 92 2.71 -10.91 17.05
N LEU A 93 2.08 -10.86 18.23
CA LEU A 93 1.99 -9.63 19.02
C LEU A 93 3.36 -9.13 19.48
N ILE A 94 4.20 -10.04 19.99
CA ILE A 94 5.55 -9.68 20.46
C ILE A 94 6.44 -9.20 19.32
N GLY A 95 6.27 -9.73 18.10
CA GLY A 95 6.99 -9.22 16.93
C GLY A 95 6.41 -7.91 16.38
N SER A 96 5.09 -7.84 16.24
CA SER A 96 4.40 -6.75 15.52
C SER A 96 4.20 -5.49 16.35
N ILE A 97 3.84 -5.58 17.64
CA ILE A 97 3.62 -4.39 18.49
C ILE A 97 4.87 -3.51 18.56
N PRO A 98 6.06 -4.00 18.98
CA PRO A 98 7.25 -3.16 19.02
C PRO A 98 7.68 -2.73 17.61
N GLY A 99 7.54 -3.59 16.60
CA GLY A 99 7.85 -3.26 15.21
C GLY A 99 7.00 -2.10 14.68
N ILE A 100 5.69 -2.11 14.93
CA ILE A 100 4.76 -1.04 14.53
C ILE A 100 5.07 0.24 15.29
N ILE A 101 5.30 0.19 16.60
CA ILE A 101 5.62 1.40 17.40
C ILE A 101 6.89 2.06 16.88
N ILE A 102 7.98 1.31 16.71
CA ILE A 102 9.25 1.83 16.21
C ILE A 102 9.07 2.35 14.78
N GLY A 103 8.45 1.57 13.91
CA GLY A 103 8.21 1.92 12.51
C GLY A 103 7.35 3.16 12.34
N SER A 104 6.30 3.32 13.14
CA SER A 104 5.39 4.47 13.07
C SER A 104 6.02 5.75 13.62
N VAL A 105 6.81 5.67 14.70
CA VAL A 105 7.55 6.84 15.23
C VAL A 105 8.63 7.30 14.24
N LEU A 106 9.40 6.37 13.70
CA LEU A 106 10.42 6.68 12.69
C LEU A 106 9.77 7.19 11.39
N GLY A 107 8.68 6.56 10.96
CA GLY A 107 7.96 6.95 9.76
C GLY A 107 7.30 8.32 9.85
N ALA A 108 6.72 8.68 11.00
CA ALA A 108 6.12 9.99 11.22
C ALA A 108 7.14 11.14 11.20
N ARG A 109 8.42 10.85 11.50
CA ARG A 109 9.52 11.83 11.51
C ARG A 109 10.34 11.84 10.21
N ALA A 110 10.19 10.83 9.36
CA ALA A 110 10.94 10.71 8.12
C ALA A 110 10.33 11.59 7.01
N SER A 111 11.19 12.13 6.15
CA SER A 111 10.76 12.87 4.97
C SER A 111 10.24 11.93 3.87
N ASP A 112 9.36 12.43 3.01
CA ASP A 112 8.80 11.65 1.88
C ASP A 112 9.89 11.08 0.95
N ASN A 113 11.06 11.74 0.88
CA ASN A 113 12.22 11.30 0.11
C ASN A 113 12.86 10.01 0.65
N VAL A 114 12.65 9.69 1.93
CA VAL A 114 13.13 8.46 2.56
C VAL A 114 12.03 7.40 2.61
N LEU A 115 10.80 7.80 2.94
CA LEU A 115 9.66 6.90 3.04
C LEU A 115 9.34 6.19 1.72
N ARG A 116 9.32 6.93 0.60
CA ARG A 116 9.03 6.38 -0.74
C ARG A 116 9.96 5.22 -1.13
N PRO A 117 11.31 5.40 -1.15
CA PRO A 117 12.20 4.32 -1.53
C PRO A 117 12.21 3.17 -0.52
N VAL A 118 12.07 3.43 0.78
CA VAL A 118 11.98 2.36 1.80
C VAL A 118 10.75 1.47 1.55
N LEU A 119 9.59 2.07 1.30
CA LEU A 119 8.38 1.32 0.97
C LEU A 119 8.56 0.52 -0.34
N ALA A 120 9.12 1.12 -1.38
CA ALA A 120 9.38 0.44 -2.65
C ALA A 120 10.32 -0.77 -2.49
N VAL A 121 11.41 -0.63 -1.73
CA VAL A 121 12.35 -1.72 -1.44
C VAL A 121 11.67 -2.81 -0.61
N THR A 122 10.89 -2.43 0.40
CA THR A 122 10.16 -3.39 1.24
C THR A 122 9.18 -4.22 0.40
N LEU A 123 8.43 -3.57 -0.49
CA LEU A 123 7.51 -4.25 -1.41
C LEU A 123 8.23 -5.18 -2.38
N LEU A 124 9.38 -4.77 -2.92
CA LEU A 124 10.19 -5.62 -3.79
C LEU A 124 10.71 -6.86 -3.06
N VAL A 125 11.18 -6.70 -1.83
CA VAL A 125 11.69 -7.81 -1.01
C VAL A 125 10.56 -8.78 -0.67
N VAL A 126 9.40 -8.28 -0.22
CA VAL A 126 8.24 -9.11 0.10
C VAL A 126 7.71 -9.81 -1.15
N GLY A 127 7.57 -9.09 -2.26
CA GLY A 127 7.15 -9.67 -3.53
C GLY A 127 8.10 -10.75 -4.02
N GLY A 128 9.41 -10.52 -3.92
CA GLY A 128 10.43 -11.54 -4.24
C GLY A 128 10.36 -12.76 -3.32
N ARG A 129 10.13 -12.56 -2.02
CA ARG A 129 9.96 -13.63 -1.02
C ARG A 129 8.72 -14.51 -1.25
N LEU A 130 7.69 -14.00 -1.93
CA LEU A 130 6.48 -14.77 -2.25
C LEU A 130 6.62 -15.59 -3.53
N LEU A 131 7.57 -15.24 -4.41
CA LEU A 131 7.84 -15.95 -5.67
C LEU A 131 8.89 -17.06 -5.53
N ALA A 132 9.68 -17.04 -4.46
CA ALA A 132 10.72 -18.03 -4.14
C ALA A 132 10.21 -19.03 -3.09
#